data_AF-A0A7H8S9K8-F1
#
_entry.id   AF-A0A7H8S9K8-F1
#
_cell.length_a   1.000
_cell.length_b   1.000
_cell.length_c   1.000
_cell.angle_alpha   90.00
_cell.angle_beta   90.00
_cell.angle_gamma   90.00
#
_symmetry.space_group_name_H-M   'P 1'
#
loop_
_entity.id
_entity.type
_entity.pdbx_description
1 polymer ?
#
loop_
_entity_poly.entity_id
_entity_poly.type
_entity_poly.pdbx_seq_one_letter_code
_entity_poly.pdbx_strand_id
1 'polypeptide(L)'
;MEYERKVRKQIYLDPEQNRYVKQISARNGMSEAEFIREAVDNYLANNQMKQKDPLFELVGIVKNGKKDGSTTHDQDVYLAEKGDTDEKK
;
A
#
# COMPACT_ATOMS: atom_id res chain seq x y z
N MET A 1 -7.87 -10.78 16.07
CA MET A 1 -7.31 -10.72 14.72
C MET A 1 -8.48 -10.93 13.78
N GLU A 2 -9.00 -9.83 13.23
CA GLU A 2 -10.21 -9.85 12.41
C GLU A 2 -9.84 -10.55 11.08
N TYR A 3 -10.29 -11.79 10.89
CA TYR A 3 -10.18 -12.43 9.58
C TYR A 3 -11.08 -11.65 8.63
N GLU A 4 -10.50 -10.78 7.80
CA GLU A 4 -11.24 -10.08 6.76
C GLU A 4 -11.99 -11.11 5.90
N ARG A 5 -13.31 -11.14 6.05
CA ARG A 5 -14.17 -12.02 5.26
C ARG A 5 -14.08 -11.61 3.80
N LYS A 6 -13.86 -12.58 2.90
CA LYS A 6 -13.87 -12.34 1.46
C LYS A 6 -15.21 -11.70 1.04
N VAL A 7 -15.14 -10.61 0.29
CA VAL A 7 -16.31 -9.87 -0.20
C VAL A 7 -16.81 -10.51 -1.49
N ARG A 8 -18.11 -10.81 -1.56
CA ARG A 8 -18.73 -11.36 -2.79
C ARG A 8 -18.70 -10.32 -3.90
N LYS A 9 -18.21 -10.70 -5.07
CA LYS A 9 -18.28 -9.92 -6.31
C LYS A 9 -19.02 -10.73 -7.38
N GLN A 10 -19.90 -10.06 -8.13
CA GLN A 10 -20.55 -10.59 -9.32
C GLN A 10 -20.00 -9.79 -10.51
N ILE A 11 -19.47 -10.48 -11.51
CA ILE A 11 -18.87 -9.87 -12.71
C ILE A 11 -19.34 -10.65 -13.93
N TYR A 12 -19.42 -9.96 -15.07
CA TYR A 12 -19.59 -10.60 -16.37
C TYR A 12 -18.22 -10.90 -16.96
N LEU A 13 -18.06 -12.09 -17.53
CA LEU A 13 -16.89 -12.50 -18.29
C LEU A 13 -17.31 -12.77 -19.72
N ASP A 14 -16.45 -12.42 -20.66
CA ASP A 14 -16.64 -12.82 -22.05
C ASP A 14 -16.57 -14.36 -22.16
N PRO A 15 -17.24 -14.96 -23.16
CA PRO A 15 -17.22 -16.43 -23.33
C PRO A 15 -15.81 -17.01 -23.42
N GLU A 16 -14.86 -16.29 -24.02
CA GLU A 16 -13.47 -16.70 -24.09
C GLU A 16 -12.77 -16.62 -22.73
N GLN A 17 -12.96 -15.53 -21.98
CA GLN A 17 -12.41 -15.38 -20.63
C GLN A 17 -12.88 -16.52 -19.71
N ASN A 18 -14.18 -16.85 -19.75
CA ASN A 18 -14.73 -17.97 -18.99
C ASN A 18 -14.09 -19.31 -19.37
N ARG A 19 -13.85 -19.55 -20.68
CA ARG A 19 -13.14 -20.76 -21.14
C ARG A 19 -11.72 -20.81 -20.61
N TYR A 20 -10.98 -19.70 -20.65
CA TYR A 20 -9.60 -19.65 -20.16
C TYR A 20 -9.50 -19.85 -18.65
N VAL A 21 -10.36 -19.18 -17.87
CA VAL A 21 -10.43 -19.36 -16.41
C VAL A 21 -10.60 -20.84 -16.07
N LYS A 22 -11.59 -21.50 -16.68
CA LYS A 22 -11.89 -22.91 -16.45
C LYS A 22 -10.74 -23.84 -16.85
N GLN A 23 -10.10 -23.58 -18.00
CA GLN A 23 -9.04 -24.44 -18.52
C GLN A 23 -7.76 -24.32 -17.66
N ILE A 24 -7.38 -23.10 -17.29
CA ILE A 24 -6.16 -22.83 -16.53
C ILE A 24 -6.31 -23.29 -15.09
N SER A 25 -7.46 -23.01 -14.45
CA SER A 25 -7.72 -23.46 -13.08
C SER A 25 -7.69 -24.99 -12.98
N ALA A 26 -8.31 -25.69 -13.94
CA ALA A 26 -8.28 -27.15 -14.00
C ALA A 26 -6.86 -27.70 -14.23
N ARG A 27 -6.08 -27.09 -15.12
CA ARG A 27 -4.68 -27.49 -15.37
C ARG A 27 -3.81 -27.35 -14.12
N ASN A 28 -4.05 -26.32 -13.32
CA ASN A 28 -3.26 -26.00 -12.13
C ASN A 28 -3.81 -26.63 -10.84
N GLY A 29 -4.91 -27.38 -10.91
CA GLY A 29 -5.52 -28.01 -9.73
C GLY A 29 -6.11 -27.03 -8.72
N MET A 30 -6.50 -25.83 -9.16
CA MET A 30 -7.04 -24.77 -8.30
C MET A 30 -8.49 -24.43 -8.66
N SER A 31 -9.20 -23.77 -7.74
CA SER A 31 -10.55 -23.28 -8.04
C SER A 31 -10.53 -22.08 -8.98
N GLU A 32 -11.58 -21.89 -9.79
CA GLU A 32 -11.70 -20.71 -10.67
C GLU A 32 -11.62 -19.40 -9.87
N ALA A 33 -12.23 -19.37 -8.68
CA ALA A 33 -12.20 -18.21 -7.80
C ALA A 33 -10.80 -17.92 -7.25
N GLU A 34 -9.98 -18.95 -7.03
CA GLU A 34 -8.59 -18.81 -6.62
C GLU A 34 -7.72 -18.27 -7.74
N PHE A 35 -7.86 -18.83 -8.94
CA PHE A 35 -7.20 -18.31 -10.14
C PHE A 35 -7.52 -16.82 -10.37
N ILE A 36 -8.80 -16.44 -10.28
CA ILE A 36 -9.21 -15.03 -10.46
C ILE A 36 -8.56 -14.13 -9.40
N ARG A 37 -8.48 -14.57 -8.14
CA ARG A 37 -7.80 -13.79 -7.09
C ARG A 37 -6.31 -13.64 -7.38
N GLU A 38 -5.63 -14.74 -7.71
CA GLU A 38 -4.19 -14.72 -8.03
C GLU A 38 -3.90 -13.83 -9.25
N ALA A 39 -4.75 -13.88 -10.28
CA ALA A 39 -4.63 -13.01 -11.45
C ALA A 39 -4.79 -11.52 -11.07
N VAL A 40 -5.73 -11.19 -10.19
CA VAL A 40 -5.90 -9.82 -9.66
C VAL A 40 -4.69 -9.42 -8.83
N ASP A 41 -4.20 -10.27 -7.94
CA ASP A 41 -3.04 -9.99 -7.09
C ASP A 41 -1.78 -9.78 -7.94
N ASN A 42 -1.55 -10.61 -8.95
CA ASN A 42 -0.45 -10.48 -9.90
C ASN A 42 -0.56 -9.19 -10.73
N TYR A 43 -1.77 -8.84 -11.19
CA TYR A 43 -1.99 -7.57 -11.88
C TYR A 43 -1.67 -6.39 -10.97
N LEU A 44 -2.12 -6.42 -9.72
CA LEU A 44 -1.85 -5.36 -8.75
C LEU A 44 -0.36 -5.27 -8.43
N ALA A 45 0.34 -6.37 -8.16
CA ALA A 45 1.78 -6.36 -7.89
C ALA A 45 2.58 -5.76 -9.07
N ASN A 46 2.24 -6.17 -10.30
CA ASN A 46 2.92 -5.68 -11.51
C ASN A 46 2.61 -4.21 -11.83
N ASN A 47 1.43 -3.70 -11.43
CA ASN A 47 1.04 -2.32 -11.66
C ASN A 47 1.32 -1.38 -10.48
N GLN A 48 1.40 -1.88 -9.25
CA GLN A 48 1.90 -1.13 -8.09
C GLN A 48 3.37 -0.75 -8.29
N MET A 49 4.18 -1.61 -8.94
CA MET A 49 5.52 -1.22 -9.39
C MET A 49 5.52 -0.04 -10.37
N LYS A 50 4.43 0.19 -11.11
CA LYS A 50 4.26 1.34 -12.01
C LYS A 50 3.62 2.54 -11.32
N GLN A 51 2.77 2.32 -10.31
CA GLN A 51 2.30 3.33 -9.36
C GLN A 51 3.29 3.50 -8.20
N LYS A 52 4.58 3.71 -8.51
CA LYS A 52 5.46 4.38 -7.55
C LYS A 52 5.02 5.84 -7.51
N ASP A 53 4.04 6.15 -6.67
CA ASP A 53 3.82 7.52 -6.27
C ASP A 53 5.09 7.98 -5.53
N PRO A 54 5.88 8.92 -6.09
CA PRO A 54 7.12 9.37 -5.47
C PRO A 54 6.89 9.90 -4.05
N LEU A 55 5.67 10.36 -3.74
CA LEU A 55 5.30 10.85 -2.41
C LEU A 55 5.12 9.70 -1.42
N PHE A 56 4.66 8.53 -1.86
CA PHE A 56 4.57 7.34 -1.00
C PHE A 56 5.95 6.81 -0.60
N GLU A 57 6.99 7.00 -1.43
CA GLU A 57 8.36 6.67 -1.06
C GLU A 57 8.92 7.58 0.05
N LEU A 58 8.33 8.77 0.26
CA LEU A 58 8.69 9.69 1.35
C LEU A 58 8.09 9.27 2.69
N VAL A 59 7.00 8.50 2.69
CA VAL A 59 6.31 8.06 3.91
C VAL A 59 7.19 7.04 4.65
N GLY A 60 7.62 7.38 5.87
CA GLY A 60 8.42 6.50 6.72
C GLY A 60 9.94 6.61 6.55
N ILE A 61 10.45 7.58 5.77
CA ILE A 61 11.89 7.88 5.70
C ILE A 61 12.45 8.29 7.07
N VAL A 62 11.67 9.04 7.85
CA VAL A 62 12.04 9.47 9.19
C VAL A 62 11.71 8.34 10.17
N LYS A 63 12.74 7.59 10.58
CA LYS A 63 12.59 6.46 11.51
C LYS A 63 12.38 6.88 12.97
N ASN A 64 12.86 8.07 13.33
CA ASN A 64 12.74 8.65 14.67
C ASN A 64 12.42 10.15 14.54
N GLY A 65 11.29 10.57 15.09
CA GLY A 65 10.84 11.97 15.10
C GLY A 65 9.89 12.21 16.28
N LYS A 66 9.54 13.47 16.54
CA LYS A 66 8.55 13.81 17.58
C LYS A 66 7.19 13.21 17.20
N LYS A 67 6.57 12.49 18.14
CA LYS A 67 5.30 11.77 17.92
C LYS A 67 4.13 12.69 17.57
N ASP A 68 4.22 13.95 17.97
CA ASP A 68 3.26 15.03 17.79
C ASP A 68 3.82 16.18 16.96
N GLY A 69 4.89 15.93 16.19
CA GLY A 69 5.56 16.93 15.38
C GLY A 69 4.66 17.60 14.33
N SER A 70 3.47 17.05 14.02
CA SER A 70 2.47 17.72 13.18
C SER A 70 1.65 18.79 13.91
N THR A 71 1.56 18.71 15.25
CA THR A 71 0.69 19.55 16.07
C THR A 71 1.48 20.63 16.79
N THR A 72 2.74 20.33 17.14
CA THR A 72 3.63 21.24 17.87
C THR A 72 4.75 21.80 16.99
N HIS A 73 4.68 21.63 15.66
CA HIS A 73 5.78 21.98 14.76
C HIS A 73 6.28 23.41 14.97
N ASP A 74 5.40 24.39 15.12
CA ASP A 74 5.80 25.79 15.31
C ASP A 74 6.60 25.94 16.60
N GLN A 75 6.12 25.36 17.69
CA GLN A 75 6.84 25.38 18.96
C GLN A 75 8.20 24.68 18.83
N ASP A 76 8.23 23.53 18.16
CA ASP A 76 9.41 22.69 18.03
C ASP A 76 10.47 23.27 17.08
N VAL A 77 10.06 24.10 16.10
CA VAL A 77 10.95 24.80 15.17
C VAL A 77 11.48 26.08 15.79
N TYR A 78 10.64 26.85 16.49
CA TYR A 78 11.01 28.18 16.98
C TYR A 78 11.54 28.21 18.43
N LEU A 79 11.30 27.17 19.24
CA LEU A 79 11.76 27.10 20.64
C LEU A 79 12.79 26.00 20.89
N ALA A 80 13.35 25.42 19.82
CA ALA A 80 14.45 24.44 19.92
C ALA A 80 15.75 25.04 20.48
N GLU A 81 15.85 26.36 20.63
CA GLU A 81 17.03 27.02 21.19
C GLU A 81 16.70 27.82 22.46
N LYS A 82 16.90 27.16 23.59
CA LYS A 82 17.57 27.78 24.75
C LYS A 82 18.72 26.86 25.14
N GLY A 83 19.71 26.79 24.25
CA GLY A 83 20.85 25.87 24.35
C GLY A 83 22.18 26.48 23.93
N ASP A 84 22.24 27.28 22.86
CA ASP A 84 23.47 27.99 22.48
C ASP A 84 23.21 29.50 22.48
N THR A 85 23.74 30.14 23.52
CA THR A 85 23.87 31.60 23.58
C THR A 85 25.14 31.97 22.80
N ASP A 86 24.99 32.19 21.49
CA ASP A 86 25.96 32.99 20.74
C ASP A 86 25.55 34.47 20.77
N GLU A 87 25.48 35.03 21.98
CA GLU A 87 25.67 36.47 22.19
C GLU A 87 27.10 36.67 22.73
N LYS A 88 28.08 36.68 21.83
CA LYS A 88 29.34 37.36 22.12
C LYS A 88 29.22 38.84 21.77
N LYS A 89 29.42 39.64 22.83
CA LYS A 89 29.64 41.09 22.88
C LYS A 89 30.24 41.71 21.63
#